data_AF-A0A974UBY8-F1
#
_entry.id   AF-A0A974UBY8-F1
#
_cell.length_a   1.000
_cell.length_b   1.000
_cell.length_c   1.000
_cell.angle_alpha   90.00
_cell.angle_beta   90.00
_cell.angle_gamma   90.00
#
_symmetry.space_group_name_H-M   'P 1'
#
loop_
_entity.id
_entity.type
_entity.pdbx_description
1 polymer ?
#
loop_
_entity_poly.entity_id
_entity_poly.type
_entity_poly.pdbx_seq_one_letter_code
_entity_poly.pdbx_strand_id
1 'polypeptide(L)'
;MKSKKIDLKSFLNPITLLTTLILLAGLVLAAIAILTLGRSENAGGLVTPQVTKIAAATQTPQPQPTAVVASPTPTSIFFLPDGVMGVGAYVKVTGTNGAGLRMRAEPGLNGTVNFTALDAEVFLVVDGPVEADGYTWWYLEAPYDQTRSGWSAGDFLAPLEEEDQ
;
A
#
# COMPACT_ATOMS: atom_id res chain seq x y z
N MET A 1 -24.91 -54.85 -17.38
CA MET A 1 -24.58 -54.31 -16.03
C MET A 1 -25.30 -55.18 -15.00
N LYS A 2 -24.62 -56.18 -14.40
CA LYS A 2 -25.23 -57.11 -13.44
C LYS A 2 -24.90 -56.61 -12.04
N SER A 3 -25.88 -55.96 -11.40
CA SER A 3 -25.78 -55.55 -9.99
C SER A 3 -25.84 -56.82 -9.14
N LYS A 4 -24.73 -57.12 -8.45
CA LYS A 4 -24.63 -58.21 -7.49
C LYS A 4 -25.43 -57.79 -6.27
N LYS A 5 -26.66 -58.31 -6.13
CA LYS A 5 -27.49 -58.08 -4.95
C LYS A 5 -26.74 -58.60 -3.73
N ILE A 6 -26.43 -57.71 -2.79
CA ILE A 6 -25.74 -58.04 -1.56
C ILE A 6 -26.78 -58.66 -0.62
N ASP A 7 -26.64 -59.95 -0.34
CA ASP A 7 -27.57 -60.69 0.53
C ASP A 7 -27.40 -60.26 1.99
N LEU A 8 -28.32 -59.41 2.46
CA LEU A 8 -28.31 -58.80 3.80
C LEU A 8 -28.39 -59.83 4.94
N LYS A 9 -28.89 -61.05 4.66
CA LYS A 9 -28.95 -62.15 5.63
C LYS A 9 -27.57 -62.72 5.96
N SER A 10 -26.59 -62.60 5.06
CA SER A 10 -25.20 -63.02 5.31
C SER A 10 -24.51 -62.16 6.38
N PHE A 11 -24.95 -60.90 6.55
CA PHE A 11 -24.44 -59.97 7.57
C PHE A 11 -24.90 -60.29 9.00
N LEU A 12 -25.96 -61.09 9.18
CA LEU A 12 -26.46 -61.51 10.50
C LEU A 12 -25.99 -62.91 10.91
N ASN A 13 -25.10 -63.54 10.14
CA ASN A 13 -24.52 -64.82 10.52
C ASN A 13 -23.38 -64.62 11.53
N PRO A 14 -23.37 -65.36 12.66
CA PRO A 14 -22.36 -65.19 13.71
C PRO A 14 -20.95 -65.46 13.18
N ILE A 15 -20.81 -66.39 12.23
CA ILE A 15 -19.54 -66.73 11.58
C ILE A 15 -19.06 -65.56 10.71
N THR A 16 -19.93 -64.92 9.94
CA THR A 16 -19.55 -63.77 9.10
C THR A 16 -19.10 -62.59 9.97
N LEU A 17 -19.83 -62.29 11.05
CA LEU A 17 -19.45 -61.26 12.03
C LEU A 17 -18.09 -61.55 12.67
N LEU A 18 -17.81 -62.82 13.02
CA LEU A 18 -16.52 -63.21 13.57
C LEU A 18 -15.40 -63.02 12.54
N THR A 19 -15.62 -63.42 11.29
CA THR A 19 -14.61 -63.29 10.22
C THR A 19 -14.31 -61.82 9.89
N THR A 20 -15.33 -60.95 9.83
CA THR A 20 -15.11 -59.51 9.59
C THR A 20 -14.44 -58.83 10.77
N LEU A 21 -14.76 -59.20 12.01
CA LEU A 21 -14.08 -58.68 13.19
C LEU A 21 -12.59 -59.06 13.19
N ILE A 22 -12.26 -60.32 12.88
CA ILE A 22 -10.87 -60.80 12.80
C ILE A 22 -10.11 -60.06 11.69
N LEU A 23 -10.74 -59.87 10.53
CA LEU A 23 -10.12 -59.18 9.39
C LEU A 23 -9.89 -57.69 9.72
N LEU A 24 -10.86 -57.04 10.38
CA LEU A 24 -10.73 -55.66 10.83
C LEU A 24 -9.62 -55.51 11.88
N ALA A 25 -9.58 -56.40 12.87
CA ALA A 25 -8.52 -56.41 13.89
C ALA A 25 -7.14 -56.63 13.26
N GLY A 26 -7.03 -57.55 12.29
CA GLY A 26 -5.78 -57.77 11.55
C GLY A 26 -5.33 -56.55 10.77
N LEU A 27 -6.26 -55.84 10.13
CA LEU A 27 -5.96 -54.61 9.36
C LEU A 27 -5.51 -53.47 10.29
N VAL A 28 -6.15 -53.33 11.46
CA VAL A 28 -5.74 -52.36 12.48
C VAL A 28 -4.34 -52.68 13.02
N LEU A 29 -4.04 -53.95 13.32
CA LEU A 29 -2.72 -54.37 13.76
C LEU A 29 -1.64 -54.13 12.69
N ALA A 30 -1.94 -54.43 11.43
CA ALA A 30 -1.04 -54.15 10.32
C ALA A 30 -0.78 -52.64 10.16
N ALA A 31 -1.82 -51.80 10.29
CA ALA A 31 -1.68 -50.35 10.23
C ALA A 31 -0.82 -49.81 11.39
N ILE A 32 -1.01 -50.32 12.61
CA ILE A 32 -0.18 -49.95 13.76
C ILE A 32 1.27 -50.37 13.54
N ALA A 33 1.52 -51.59 13.04
CA ALA A 33 2.87 -52.07 12.74
C ALA A 33 3.56 -51.19 11.69
N ILE A 34 2.85 -50.77 10.63
CA ILE A 34 3.40 -49.85 9.63
C ILE A 34 3.73 -48.49 10.25
N LEU A 35 2.86 -47.97 11.12
CA LEU A 35 3.06 -46.69 11.80
C LEU A 35 4.20 -46.73 12.83
N THR A 36 4.51 -47.89 13.42
CA THR A 36 5.62 -48.03 14.37
C THR A 36 6.95 -48.35 13.68
N LEU A 37 6.95 -49.21 12.65
CA LEU A 37 8.18 -49.55 11.90
C LEU A 37 8.61 -48.42 10.95
N GLY A 38 7.68 -47.60 10.47
CA GLY A 38 7.99 -46.44 9.63
C GLY A 38 8.52 -45.23 10.41
N ARG A 39 8.44 -45.24 11.74
CA ARG A 39 9.10 -44.23 12.58
C ARG A 39 10.59 -44.54 12.62
N SER A 40 11.30 -44.16 11.56
CA SER A 40 12.74 -43.96 11.66
C SER A 40 12.95 -42.85 12.69
N GLU A 41 13.40 -43.22 13.88
CA GLU A 41 13.94 -42.25 14.82
C GLU A 41 15.18 -41.65 14.15
N ASN A 42 14.97 -40.56 13.44
CA ASN A 42 16.05 -39.67 13.07
C ASN A 42 16.56 -39.13 14.40
N ALA A 43 17.50 -39.85 15.00
CA ALA A 43 18.33 -39.34 16.06
C ALA A 43 19.07 -38.16 15.44
N GLY A 44 18.43 -36.98 15.50
CA GLY A 44 19.02 -35.73 15.10
C GLY A 44 20.30 -35.60 15.90
N GLY A 45 21.41 -35.85 15.23
CA GLY A 45 22.73 -35.84 15.84
C GLY A 45 22.90 -34.53 16.57
N LEU A 46 23.30 -34.61 17.84
CA LEU A 46 23.66 -33.45 18.63
C LEU A 46 24.89 -32.81 17.96
N VAL A 47 24.65 -31.81 17.12
CA VAL A 47 25.71 -30.94 16.60
C VAL A 47 26.13 -30.03 17.75
N THR A 48 27.25 -30.35 18.39
CA THR A 48 27.87 -29.44 19.35
C THR A 48 28.31 -28.17 18.61
N PRO A 49 27.80 -26.97 18.98
CA PRO A 49 28.25 -25.72 18.38
C PRO A 49 29.71 -25.49 18.77
N GLN A 50 30.58 -25.47 17.78
CA GLN A 50 31.99 -25.14 17.95
C GLN A 50 32.16 -23.62 17.80
N VAL A 51 32.47 -22.94 18.91
CA VAL A 51 32.68 -21.50 18.97
C VAL A 51 34.07 -21.17 18.43
N THR A 52 34.14 -20.69 17.19
CA THR A 52 35.37 -20.16 16.60
C THR A 52 35.51 -18.69 16.98
N LYS A 53 36.54 -18.36 17.76
CA LYS A 53 36.83 -16.98 18.18
C LYS A 53 37.54 -16.25 17.02
N ILE A 54 36.80 -15.40 16.31
CA ILE A 54 37.33 -14.59 15.21
C ILE A 54 38.02 -13.36 15.80
N ALA A 55 39.23 -13.03 15.35
CA ALA A 55 39.91 -11.81 15.75
C ALA A 55 39.11 -10.58 15.30
N ALA A 56 38.99 -9.58 16.18
CA ALA A 56 38.29 -8.34 15.87
C ALA A 56 39.02 -7.56 14.77
N ALA A 57 38.26 -6.97 13.84
CA ALA A 57 38.82 -6.10 12.80
C ALA A 57 39.56 -4.92 13.46
N THR A 58 40.83 -4.72 13.09
CA THR A 58 41.57 -3.51 13.46
C THR A 58 40.92 -2.31 12.78
N GLN A 59 40.60 -1.28 13.56
CA GLN A 59 39.87 -0.11 13.07
C GLN A 59 40.66 0.59 11.95
N THR A 60 40.04 0.73 10.78
CA THR A 60 40.45 1.72 9.78
C THR A 60 40.38 3.10 10.45
N PRO A 61 41.40 3.97 10.32
CA PRO A 61 41.29 5.34 10.82
C PRO A 61 40.06 6.01 10.21
N GLN A 62 39.10 6.35 11.07
CA GLN A 62 37.90 7.08 10.67
C GLN A 62 38.33 8.47 10.19
N PRO A 63 37.99 8.90 8.96
CA PRO A 63 38.21 10.28 8.57
C PRO A 63 37.47 11.17 9.57
N GLN A 64 38.22 12.05 10.22
CA GLN A 64 37.66 13.01 11.17
C GLN A 64 36.57 13.81 10.44
N PRO A 65 35.35 13.93 10.99
CA PRO A 65 34.30 14.71 10.35
C PRO A 65 34.81 16.13 10.15
N THR A 66 34.94 16.55 8.90
CA THR A 66 35.03 17.96 8.57
C THR A 66 33.80 18.60 9.18
N ALA A 67 33.97 19.54 10.11
CA ALA A 67 32.87 20.32 10.63
C ALA A 67 32.20 21.01 9.44
N VAL A 68 31.05 20.51 9.02
CA VAL A 68 30.18 21.16 8.07
C VAL A 68 29.69 22.40 8.79
N VAL A 69 30.31 23.54 8.50
CA VAL A 69 29.71 24.84 8.83
C VAL A 69 28.39 24.84 8.08
N ALA A 70 27.27 24.83 8.82
CA ALA A 70 25.97 25.03 8.22
C ALA A 70 26.00 26.38 7.51
N SER A 71 26.20 26.37 6.19
CA SER A 71 25.85 27.52 5.37
C SER A 71 24.37 27.73 5.61
N PRO A 72 23.89 28.93 5.94
CA PRO A 72 22.46 29.16 5.95
C PRO A 72 21.98 28.78 4.54
N THR A 73 21.16 27.74 4.45
CA THR A 73 20.31 27.59 3.28
C THR A 73 19.57 28.92 3.18
N PRO A 74 19.65 29.66 2.07
CA PRO A 74 18.82 30.84 1.94
C PRO A 74 17.38 30.37 2.16
N THR A 75 16.82 30.73 3.32
CA THR A 75 15.39 30.60 3.57
C THR A 75 14.76 31.54 2.58
N SER A 76 14.39 31.02 1.42
CA SER A 76 13.63 31.76 0.42
C SER A 76 12.26 32.01 1.02
N ILE A 77 12.17 33.10 1.77
CA ILE A 77 10.93 33.76 2.11
C ILE A 77 10.37 34.31 0.79
N PHE A 78 9.66 33.44 0.06
CA PHE A 78 8.82 33.86 -1.06
C PHE A 78 7.68 34.67 -0.44
N PHE A 79 7.92 35.97 -0.26
CA PHE A 79 6.85 36.93 -0.19
C PHE A 79 6.32 37.03 -1.61
N LEU A 80 5.28 36.27 -1.93
CA LEU A 80 4.51 36.57 -3.12
C LEU A 80 3.98 38.00 -2.93
N PRO A 81 4.15 38.89 -3.92
CA PRO A 81 3.47 40.17 -3.91
C PRO A 81 1.98 39.95 -3.67
N ASP A 82 1.35 40.89 -2.97
CA ASP A 82 -0.08 41.10 -2.98
C ASP A 82 -0.63 40.94 -4.41
N GLY A 83 -1.61 40.04 -4.57
CA GLY A 83 -2.23 39.72 -5.85
C GLY A 83 -1.62 38.56 -6.63
N VAL A 84 -0.52 37.95 -6.17
CA VAL A 84 0.09 36.81 -6.86
C VAL A 84 -0.32 35.48 -6.22
N MET A 85 -0.94 34.60 -7.02
CA MET A 85 -1.23 33.24 -6.59
C MET A 85 0.05 32.46 -6.34
N GLY A 86 0.15 31.83 -5.17
CA GLY A 86 1.24 30.94 -4.83
C GLY A 86 0.84 29.92 -3.78
N VAL A 87 1.74 28.98 -3.50
CA VAL A 87 1.50 27.90 -2.54
C VAL A 87 1.18 28.47 -1.16
N GLY A 88 0.10 27.99 -0.55
CA GLY A 88 -0.44 28.47 0.72
C GLY A 88 -1.53 29.53 0.58
N ALA A 89 -1.76 30.09 -0.61
CA ALA A 89 -2.84 31.04 -0.84
C ALA A 89 -4.20 30.34 -0.98
N TYR A 90 -5.25 31.00 -0.51
CA TYR A 90 -6.62 30.61 -0.84
C TYR A 90 -7.03 31.25 -2.16
N VAL A 91 -7.61 30.46 -3.05
CA VAL A 91 -8.08 30.89 -4.36
C VAL A 91 -9.53 30.50 -4.53
N LYS A 92 -10.26 31.33 -5.28
CA LYS A 92 -11.66 31.12 -5.64
C LYS A 92 -11.75 30.86 -7.13
N VAL A 93 -12.54 29.86 -7.52
CA VAL A 93 -12.84 29.59 -8.93
C VAL A 93 -13.72 30.69 -9.50
N THR A 94 -13.32 31.25 -10.63
CA THR A 94 -14.06 32.33 -11.31
C THR A 94 -13.95 32.20 -12.83
N GLY A 95 -14.83 32.90 -13.56
CA GLY A 95 -14.72 33.02 -15.02
C GLY A 95 -15.13 31.77 -15.81
N THR A 96 -15.77 30.77 -15.18
CA THR A 96 -16.21 29.56 -15.88
C THR A 96 -17.60 29.69 -16.51
N ASN A 97 -18.30 30.82 -16.27
CA ASN A 97 -19.66 31.10 -16.77
C ASN A 97 -20.65 29.97 -16.43
N GLY A 98 -20.50 29.34 -15.27
CA GLY A 98 -21.32 28.21 -14.83
C GLY A 98 -20.98 26.85 -15.42
N ALA A 99 -19.97 26.74 -16.30
CA ALA A 99 -19.49 25.44 -16.80
C ALA A 99 -18.63 24.69 -15.76
N GLY A 100 -18.07 25.42 -14.79
CA GLY A 100 -17.15 24.90 -13.79
C GLY A 100 -15.73 24.68 -14.31
N LEU A 101 -14.78 24.59 -13.38
CA LEU A 101 -13.36 24.36 -13.60
C LEU A 101 -13.03 22.89 -13.35
N ARG A 102 -12.41 22.25 -14.33
CA ARG A 102 -12.05 20.82 -14.26
C ARG A 102 -10.76 20.62 -13.48
N MET A 103 -10.87 19.96 -12.34
CA MET A 103 -9.76 19.52 -11.50
C MET A 103 -9.27 18.17 -12.00
N ARG A 104 -7.98 18.06 -12.33
CA ARG A 104 -7.38 16.90 -12.99
C ARG A 104 -6.36 16.20 -12.11
N ALA A 105 -6.07 14.93 -12.39
CA ALA A 105 -5.05 14.18 -11.68
C ALA A 105 -3.63 14.67 -11.96
N GLU A 106 -3.40 15.24 -13.15
CA GLU A 106 -2.10 15.69 -13.63
C GLU A 106 -2.24 17.08 -14.27
N PRO A 107 -1.18 17.90 -14.27
CA PRO A 107 -1.16 19.16 -15.00
C PRO A 107 -1.22 18.88 -16.50
N GLY A 108 -2.20 19.48 -17.17
CA GLY A 108 -2.36 19.37 -18.62
C GLY A 108 -3.79 19.06 -19.06
N LEU A 109 -4.10 19.34 -20.32
CA LEU A 109 -5.41 19.14 -20.93
C LEU A 109 -5.73 17.66 -21.14
N ASN A 110 -4.71 16.80 -21.18
CA ASN A 110 -4.84 15.35 -21.33
C ASN A 110 -5.00 14.60 -19.99
N GLY A 111 -4.80 15.28 -18.84
CA GLY A 111 -4.95 14.66 -17.52
C GLY A 111 -6.40 14.20 -17.26
N THR A 112 -6.56 13.08 -16.55
CA THR A 112 -7.89 12.58 -16.18
C THR A 112 -8.59 13.58 -15.26
N VAL A 113 -9.87 13.87 -15.51
CA VAL A 113 -10.66 14.79 -14.67
C VAL A 113 -11.12 14.06 -13.43
N ASN A 114 -10.69 14.52 -12.26
CA ASN A 114 -11.12 13.99 -10.96
C ASN A 114 -12.54 14.48 -10.64
N PHE A 115 -12.75 15.80 -10.74
CA PHE A 115 -14.05 16.43 -10.51
C PHE A 115 -14.10 17.83 -11.15
N THR A 116 -15.27 18.45 -11.13
CA THR A 116 -15.47 19.84 -11.55
C THR A 116 -15.79 20.70 -10.34
N ALA A 117 -15.08 21.80 -10.16
CA ALA A 117 -15.38 22.83 -9.18
C ALA A 117 -16.24 23.93 -9.83
N LEU A 118 -17.28 24.38 -9.15
CA LEU A 118 -18.16 25.45 -9.58
C LEU A 118 -17.53 26.82 -9.32
N ASP A 119 -18.04 27.84 -10.01
CA ASP A 119 -17.71 29.23 -9.71
C ASP A 119 -18.02 29.55 -8.23
N ALA A 120 -17.19 30.40 -7.64
CA ALA A 120 -17.19 30.80 -6.24
C ALA A 120 -16.80 29.73 -5.21
N GLU A 121 -16.47 28.49 -5.63
CA GLU A 121 -15.82 27.53 -4.73
C GLU A 121 -14.38 27.96 -4.39
N VAL A 122 -13.97 27.71 -3.14
CA VAL A 122 -12.67 28.12 -2.59
C VAL A 122 -11.79 26.91 -2.33
N PHE A 123 -10.52 27.01 -2.72
CA PHE A 123 -9.50 25.99 -2.55
C PHE A 123 -8.20 26.58 -2.03
N LEU A 124 -7.40 25.75 -1.36
CA LEU A 124 -6.02 26.05 -0.99
C LEU A 124 -5.09 25.65 -2.13
N VAL A 125 -4.17 26.52 -2.49
CA VAL A 125 -3.08 26.19 -3.42
C VAL A 125 -2.02 25.40 -2.65
N VAL A 126 -1.81 24.14 -3.02
CA VAL A 126 -0.87 23.23 -2.33
C VAL A 126 0.40 23.01 -3.15
N ASP A 127 0.32 23.11 -4.48
CA ASP A 127 1.48 22.94 -5.37
C ASP A 127 1.33 23.76 -6.68
N GLY A 128 2.42 23.96 -7.39
CA GLY A 128 2.53 24.78 -8.61
C GLY A 128 3.47 25.99 -8.44
N PRO A 129 3.70 26.78 -9.50
CA PRO A 129 3.13 26.67 -10.84
C PRO A 129 3.81 25.60 -11.71
N VAL A 130 3.03 24.88 -12.51
CA VAL A 130 3.53 23.99 -13.57
C VAL A 130 3.03 24.46 -14.93
N GLU A 131 3.93 24.79 -15.84
CA GLU A 131 3.56 25.19 -17.21
C GLU A 131 3.37 23.95 -18.09
N ALA A 132 2.16 23.75 -18.61
CA ALA A 132 1.83 22.64 -19.51
C ALA A 132 0.68 23.02 -20.46
N ASP A 133 0.76 22.56 -21.71
CA ASP A 133 -0.27 22.80 -22.74
C ASP A 133 -0.64 24.29 -22.95
N GLY A 134 0.29 25.21 -22.66
CA GLY A 134 0.06 26.65 -22.78
C GLY A 134 -0.69 27.29 -21.61
N TYR A 135 -0.93 26.55 -20.53
CA TYR A 135 -1.56 27.04 -19.30
C TYR A 135 -0.61 26.92 -18.11
N THR A 136 -0.82 27.78 -17.11
CA THR A 136 -0.19 27.65 -15.79
C THR A 136 -1.09 26.80 -14.90
N TRP A 137 -0.62 25.64 -14.49
CA TRP A 137 -1.37 24.69 -13.67
C TRP A 137 -1.00 24.82 -12.20
N TRP A 138 -2.03 24.74 -11.36
CA TRP A 138 -1.93 24.79 -9.90
C TRP A 138 -2.65 23.59 -9.30
N TYR A 139 -2.04 22.98 -8.30
CA TYR A 139 -2.66 21.90 -7.53
C TYR A 139 -3.45 22.49 -6.39
N LEU A 140 -4.75 22.21 -6.39
CA LEU A 140 -5.71 22.77 -5.46
C LEU A 140 -6.29 21.67 -4.57
N GLU A 141 -6.51 22.00 -3.31
CA GLU A 141 -7.11 21.11 -2.32
C GLU A 141 -8.23 21.84 -1.57
N ALA A 142 -9.38 21.19 -1.38
CA ALA A 142 -10.46 21.78 -0.62
C ALA A 142 -10.10 21.79 0.89
N PRO A 143 -10.27 22.91 1.60
CA PRO A 143 -9.80 23.06 2.98
C PRO A 143 -10.46 22.11 3.98
N TYR A 144 -11.68 21.63 3.67
CA TYR A 144 -12.44 20.72 4.54
C TYR A 144 -12.47 19.28 4.03
N ASP A 145 -11.99 19.01 2.82
CA ASP A 145 -12.07 17.70 2.17
C ASP A 145 -10.89 17.46 1.21
N GLN A 146 -9.87 16.77 1.71
CA GLN A 146 -8.66 16.46 0.94
C GLN A 146 -8.91 15.53 -0.26
N THR A 147 -10.06 14.83 -0.29
CA THR A 147 -10.44 13.99 -1.43
C THR A 147 -10.85 14.82 -2.65
N ARG A 148 -11.21 16.09 -2.44
CA ARG A 148 -11.44 17.08 -3.50
C ARG A 148 -10.16 17.86 -3.78
N SER A 149 -9.21 17.18 -4.40
CA SER A 149 -7.96 17.76 -4.86
C SER A 149 -7.66 17.47 -6.34
N GLY A 150 -6.93 18.38 -6.99
CA GLY A 150 -6.53 18.23 -8.38
C GLY A 150 -5.89 19.48 -8.99
N TRP A 151 -5.30 19.27 -10.17
CA TRP A 151 -4.68 20.30 -10.99
C TRP A 151 -5.71 21.04 -11.83
N SER A 152 -5.64 22.37 -11.83
CA SER A 152 -6.45 23.24 -12.68
C SER A 152 -5.66 24.40 -13.25
N ALA A 153 -6.16 24.97 -14.35
CA ALA A 153 -5.58 26.17 -14.96
C ALA A 153 -5.79 27.40 -14.07
N GLY A 154 -4.72 28.15 -13.86
CA GLY A 154 -4.69 29.37 -13.04
C GLY A 154 -5.52 30.52 -13.59
N ASP A 155 -5.78 30.56 -14.89
CA ASP A 155 -6.56 31.64 -15.53
C ASP A 155 -7.99 31.77 -14.98
N PHE A 156 -8.50 30.70 -14.36
CA PHE A 156 -9.84 30.63 -13.75
C PHE A 156 -9.79 30.72 -12.23
N LEU A 157 -8.66 31.13 -11.64
CA LEU A 157 -8.44 31.24 -10.21
C LEU A 157 -8.18 32.69 -9.82
N ALA A 158 -8.89 33.16 -8.80
CA ALA A 158 -8.68 34.47 -8.22
C ALA A 158 -8.22 34.32 -6.77
N PRO A 159 -7.07 34.89 -6.36
CA PRO A 159 -6.65 34.86 -4.96
C PRO A 159 -7.68 35.57 -4.08
N LEU A 160 -7.93 35.01 -2.90
CA LEU A 160 -8.65 35.68 -1.83
C LEU A 160 -7.63 36.53 -1.08
N GLU A 161 -7.47 37.78 -1.51
CA GLU A 161 -6.78 38.78 -0.69
C GLU A 161 -7.65 39.05 0.54
N GLU A 162 -7.09 38.83 1.73
CA GLU A 162 -7.59 39.49 2.92
C GLU A 162 -7.22 40.97 2.73
N GLU A 163 -8.19 41.79 2.30
CA GLU A 163 -8.06 43.24 2.44
C GLU A 163 -7.89 43.51 3.94
N ASP A 164 -6.66 43.77 4.38
CA ASP A 164 -6.36 44.30 5.69
C ASP A 164 -7.12 45.64 5.85
N GLN A 165 -8.27 45.59 6.54
CA GLN A 165 -9.06 46.76 6.95
C GLN A 165 -8.40 47.53 8.09
#